data_AF-A0AAV7DVS6-F1
#
_entry.id   AF-A0AAV7DVS6-F1
#
_cell.length_a   1.000
_cell.length_b   1.000
_cell.length_c   1.000
_cell.angle_alpha   90.00
_cell.angle_beta   90.00
_cell.angle_gamma   90.00
#
_symmetry.space_group_name_H-M   'P 1'
#
loop_
_entity.id
_entity.type
_entity.pdbx_description
1 polymer ?
#
loop_
_entity_poly.entity_id
_entity_poly.type
_entity_poly.pdbx_seq_one_letter_code
_entity_poly.pdbx_strand_id
1 'polypeptide(L)'
;MLPFSRNRAQPRGTKSPFSGMDYSDAKRKPGILGKVILGFILTGLCVVMLSQSSHFNDNTPFSRHEPGVTHVLVTGGAGFIGSHAALRLLKDSYRVTIVDNLSRGNVGAIKVLQELFPESGRLQFIYADLGDAKAVNRIFASNAFDAVMHFAAVAYVGESTLDPLRYYHNITSNTLVVLEAMAAHGVNKLIYSSTCATYGEPEKMPITEETPQAPINPYGKAKKMAEDIILDFSHRSDMAVMILRYFNVIGSDPEGRLGEAPRPELREHGRISGACFDAALGVITGLKIKGTDYKTPDGTCIRDYIDVTDLVDAHVKALAKARKGKVGIFNVGTGKGRSVKEFVEACKAATGVDIHIEYLERRPGDYAEVFSDPSKIQRELNWTAQHTDLKESLKTAWRWQRAHRNGCWWRRRRGREQSGSIRDKEWIVVEVGAAPFVDYHILLEEMINLIMHLHGIRRPWYLYVQRLFVCISGFRAEGREGSHYKSASAFCTWTATMASVLALQRSTLMGHEGLTQAGVFRIIPVGGCFSSLLQITNTANHHWTPS
;
A
#
# COMPACT_ATOMS: atom_id res chain seq x y z
N MET A 1 -38.02 73.10 -40.50
CA MET A 1 -38.21 73.52 -41.90
C MET A 1 -37.18 72.80 -42.77
N LEU A 2 -37.60 71.84 -43.59
CA LEU A 2 -36.89 71.52 -44.83
C LEU A 2 -37.21 72.66 -45.84
N PRO A 3 -36.37 72.99 -46.86
CA PRO A 3 -36.23 72.10 -48.03
C PRO A 3 -35.04 72.30 -49.03
N PHE A 4 -35.06 71.47 -50.10
CA PHE A 4 -34.50 71.58 -51.48
C PHE A 4 -32.96 71.65 -51.68
N SER A 5 -32.26 70.68 -52.31
CA SER A 5 -32.21 70.13 -53.70
C SER A 5 -31.31 70.87 -54.73
N ARG A 6 -30.58 70.04 -55.49
CA ARG A 6 -30.18 70.13 -56.93
C ARG A 6 -28.78 70.61 -57.36
N ASN A 7 -28.06 69.61 -57.93
CA ASN A 7 -27.47 69.53 -59.28
C ASN A 7 -26.19 70.29 -59.70
N ARG A 8 -25.15 69.47 -59.98
CA ARG A 8 -24.52 69.20 -61.30
C ARG A 8 -23.46 70.17 -61.84
N ALA A 9 -22.23 69.67 -62.00
CA ALA A 9 -21.34 70.02 -63.12
C ALA A 9 -20.29 68.91 -63.38
N GLN A 10 -20.23 68.42 -64.62
CA GLN A 10 -19.09 67.76 -65.25
C GLN A 10 -18.61 68.68 -66.38
N PRO A 11 -17.31 68.66 -66.76
CA PRO A 11 -17.00 68.09 -68.09
C PRO A 11 -15.64 67.37 -68.24
N ARG A 12 -15.61 66.44 -69.23
CA ARG A 12 -14.56 66.02 -70.20
C ARG A 12 -13.09 66.44 -69.93
N GLY A 13 -12.03 65.64 -70.07
CA GLY A 13 -11.80 64.31 -70.64
C GLY A 13 -10.54 64.32 -71.54
N THR A 14 -9.57 63.40 -71.36
CA THR A 14 -8.59 62.97 -72.40
C THR A 14 -7.90 61.62 -72.06
N LYS A 15 -7.85 60.77 -73.09
CA LYS A 15 -7.32 59.39 -73.34
C LYS A 15 -5.95 59.04 -72.69
N SER A 16 -5.62 57.78 -72.34
CA SER A 16 -5.29 56.63 -73.24
C SER A 16 -5.26 55.24 -72.51
N PRO A 17 -5.08 54.09 -73.20
CA PRO A 17 -5.58 52.74 -72.80
C PRO A 17 -4.52 51.67 -72.41
N PHE A 18 -5.01 50.45 -72.08
CA PHE A 18 -4.36 49.13 -71.80
C PHE A 18 -4.14 48.73 -70.32
N SER A 19 -5.00 47.84 -69.80
CA SER A 19 -4.76 46.40 -69.47
C SER A 19 -3.68 46.19 -68.39
N GLY A 20 -3.95 45.77 -67.16
CA GLY A 20 -4.76 44.64 -66.71
C GLY A 20 -3.83 43.77 -65.85
N MET A 21 -4.15 43.54 -64.58
CA MET A 21 -3.79 42.35 -63.78
C MET A 21 -4.18 42.52 -62.31
N ASP A 22 -4.86 41.49 -61.82
CA ASP A 22 -5.30 41.26 -60.45
C ASP A 22 -4.17 41.36 -59.40
N TYR A 23 -4.47 42.01 -58.27
CA TYR A 23 -3.71 41.83 -57.03
C TYR A 23 -4.52 40.93 -56.09
N SER A 24 -4.01 39.72 -55.86
CA SER A 24 -4.48 38.82 -54.81
C SER A 24 -3.62 38.99 -53.56
N ASP A 25 -4.28 39.30 -52.44
CA ASP A 25 -3.67 39.54 -51.13
C ASP A 25 -3.27 38.20 -50.45
N ALA A 26 -1.97 37.99 -50.24
CA ALA A 26 -1.43 36.78 -49.63
C ALA A 26 -1.40 36.84 -48.09
N LYS A 27 -2.40 36.27 -47.42
CA LYS A 27 -2.31 35.95 -45.99
C LYS A 27 -1.36 34.77 -45.77
N ARG A 28 -0.13 35.05 -45.30
CA ARG A 28 0.86 34.04 -44.87
C ARG A 28 0.31 33.20 -43.70
N LYS A 29 -0.02 31.93 -43.97
CA LYS A 29 -0.24 30.91 -42.92
C LYS A 29 1.09 30.63 -42.22
N PRO A 30 1.15 30.50 -40.89
CA PRO A 30 2.38 30.12 -40.20
C PRO A 30 2.79 28.72 -40.69
N GLY A 31 3.97 28.66 -41.32
CA GLY A 31 4.50 27.46 -41.93
C GLY A 31 4.68 26.35 -40.89
N ILE A 32 4.52 25.11 -41.35
CA ILE A 32 4.67 23.86 -40.57
C ILE A 32 5.96 23.88 -39.73
N LEU A 33 7.03 24.52 -40.24
CA LEU A 33 8.31 24.71 -39.56
C LEU A 33 8.19 25.45 -38.21
N GLY A 34 7.35 26.48 -38.11
CA GLY A 34 7.14 27.22 -36.86
C GLY A 34 6.45 26.40 -35.78
N LYS A 35 5.54 25.50 -36.18
CA LYS A 35 4.86 24.57 -35.25
C LYS A 35 5.81 23.47 -34.76
N VAL A 36 6.70 22.98 -35.62
CA VAL A 36 7.72 21.99 -35.27
C VAL A 36 8.74 22.58 -34.30
N ILE A 37 9.23 23.80 -34.54
CA ILE A 37 10.17 24.50 -33.64
C ILE A 37 9.53 24.75 -32.26
N LEU A 38 8.27 25.19 -32.22
CA LEU A 38 7.56 25.38 -30.96
C LEU A 38 7.37 24.06 -30.20
N GLY A 39 7.13 22.95 -30.91
CA GLY A 39 7.06 21.61 -30.32
C GLY A 39 8.39 21.17 -29.69
N PHE A 40 9.52 21.42 -30.35
CA PHE A 40 10.84 21.13 -29.78
C PHE A 40 11.17 22.01 -28.59
N ILE A 41 10.80 23.29 -28.61
CA ILE A 41 11.00 24.21 -27.48
C ILE A 41 10.16 23.78 -26.27
N LEU A 42 8.89 23.45 -26.49
CA LEU A 42 8.00 22.95 -25.42
C LEU A 42 8.48 21.61 -24.86
N THR A 43 8.97 20.70 -25.72
CA THR A 43 9.52 19.41 -25.29
C THR A 43 10.81 19.62 -24.50
N GLY A 44 11.70 20.52 -24.95
CA GLY A 44 12.90 20.89 -24.22
C GLY A 44 12.59 21.53 -22.87
N LEU A 45 11.61 22.44 -22.82
CA LEU A 45 11.11 23.03 -21.57
C LEU A 45 10.49 21.98 -20.64
N CYS A 46 9.72 21.03 -21.16
CA CYS A 46 9.22 19.90 -20.38
C CYS A 46 10.35 19.04 -19.85
N VAL A 47 11.35 18.68 -20.66
CA VAL A 47 12.52 17.90 -20.20
C VAL A 47 13.32 18.66 -19.15
N VAL A 48 13.48 19.98 -19.28
CA VAL A 48 14.13 20.83 -18.29
C VAL A 48 13.29 20.96 -17.02
N MET A 49 11.97 21.08 -17.11
CA MET A 49 11.09 21.09 -15.94
C MET A 49 11.06 19.74 -15.23
N LEU A 50 11.10 18.64 -15.99
CA LEU A 50 11.17 17.27 -15.48
C LEU A 50 12.56 16.98 -14.86
N SER A 51 13.65 17.49 -15.42
CA SER A 51 15.00 17.33 -14.85
C SER A 51 15.27 18.28 -13.68
N GLN A 52 14.62 19.46 -13.64
CA GLN A 52 14.58 20.31 -12.45
C GLN A 52 13.70 19.72 -11.36
N SER A 53 12.67 18.92 -11.68
CA SER A 53 11.87 18.21 -10.68
C SER A 53 12.64 17.09 -9.97
N SER A 54 13.70 16.53 -10.57
CA SER A 54 14.65 15.67 -9.85
C SER A 54 15.52 16.42 -8.81
N HIS A 55 15.58 17.75 -8.87
CA HIS A 55 16.21 18.60 -7.85
C HIS A 55 15.21 19.16 -6.81
N PHE A 56 13.94 18.76 -6.85
CA PHE A 56 12.92 19.25 -5.91
C PHE A 56 12.83 18.48 -4.58
N ASN A 57 13.65 17.44 -4.38
CA ASN A 57 13.48 16.52 -3.25
C ASN A 57 14.31 16.87 -1.99
N ASP A 58 15.14 17.90 -2.03
CA ASP A 58 16.03 18.22 -0.90
C ASP A 58 15.35 19.01 0.23
N ASN A 59 14.12 19.50 0.02
CA ASN A 59 13.43 20.40 0.96
C ASN A 59 12.20 19.81 1.66
N THR A 60 12.09 18.48 1.75
CA THR A 60 11.02 17.89 2.58
C THR A 60 11.43 17.92 4.07
N PRO A 61 10.50 18.05 5.03
CA PRO A 61 10.84 17.90 6.44
C PRO A 61 11.48 16.55 6.78
N PHE A 62 11.27 15.53 5.93
CA PHE A 62 11.80 14.18 6.15
C PHE A 62 13.27 14.02 5.73
N SER A 63 13.81 14.89 4.86
CA SER A 63 15.19 14.80 4.34
C SER A 63 16.24 15.44 5.25
N ARG A 64 15.85 16.05 6.38
CA ARG A 64 16.76 16.74 7.30
C ARG A 64 16.52 16.39 8.76
N HIS A 65 17.60 16.33 9.54
CA HIS A 65 17.50 16.26 11.01
C HIS A 65 17.04 17.61 11.53
N GLU A 66 16.02 17.60 12.39
CA GLU A 66 15.50 18.81 13.04
C GLU A 66 15.74 18.73 14.54
N PRO A 67 16.37 19.75 15.17
CA PRO A 67 16.60 19.74 16.60
C PRO A 67 15.30 19.51 17.40
N GLY A 68 15.34 18.56 18.33
CA GLY A 68 14.20 18.21 19.17
C GLY A 68 13.16 17.29 18.52
N VAL A 69 13.34 16.90 17.25
CA VAL A 69 12.48 15.93 16.56
C VAL A 69 13.27 14.67 16.32
N THR A 70 12.76 13.53 16.79
CA THR A 70 13.30 12.21 16.42
C THR A 70 12.47 11.62 15.30
N HIS A 71 13.13 11.29 14.19
CA HIS A 71 12.54 10.70 13.00
C HIS A 71 12.77 9.18 12.97
N VAL A 72 11.67 8.44 13.01
CA VAL A 72 11.68 6.97 13.09
C VAL A 72 11.15 6.36 11.80
N LEU A 73 11.96 5.50 11.18
CA LEU A 73 11.50 4.60 10.12
C LEU A 73 10.78 3.41 10.75
N VAL A 74 9.49 3.23 10.44
CA VAL A 74 8.67 2.09 10.87
C VAL A 74 8.40 1.21 9.66
N THR A 75 9.22 0.17 9.48
CA THR A 75 8.96 -0.81 8.41
C THR A 75 7.84 -1.75 8.84
N GLY A 76 6.94 -2.16 7.94
CA GLY A 76 5.78 -2.98 8.30
C GLY A 76 4.72 -2.17 9.07
N GLY A 77 4.78 -0.84 8.98
CA GLY A 77 3.93 0.08 9.73
C GLY A 77 2.46 0.10 9.28
N ALA A 78 2.10 -0.56 8.17
CA ALA A 78 0.71 -0.77 7.80
C ALA A 78 0.13 -2.08 8.41
N GLY A 79 0.96 -2.89 9.07
CA GLY A 79 0.56 -4.12 9.75
C GLY A 79 -0.06 -3.88 11.13
N PHE A 80 -0.46 -4.96 11.81
CA PHE A 80 -1.10 -4.90 13.13
C PHE A 80 -0.24 -4.17 14.17
N ILE A 81 0.94 -4.70 14.51
CA ILE A 81 1.80 -4.11 15.55
C ILE A 81 2.43 -2.81 15.06
N GLY A 82 2.91 -2.77 13.81
CA GLY A 82 3.59 -1.60 13.25
C GLY A 82 2.70 -0.36 13.18
N SER A 83 1.40 -0.49 12.89
CA SER A 83 0.48 0.65 12.89
C SER A 83 0.23 1.20 14.29
N HIS A 84 0.13 0.33 15.31
CA HIS A 84 0.01 0.76 16.70
C HIS A 84 1.31 1.43 17.17
N ALA A 85 2.48 0.94 16.73
CA ALA A 85 3.77 1.60 16.98
C ALA A 85 3.83 2.99 16.37
N ALA A 86 3.42 3.14 15.10
CA ALA A 86 3.34 4.43 14.44
C ALA A 86 2.36 5.38 15.16
N LEU A 87 1.19 4.90 15.56
CA LEU A 87 0.22 5.67 16.36
C LEU A 87 0.85 6.20 17.64
N ARG A 88 1.53 5.33 18.40
CA ARG A 88 2.16 5.72 19.66
C ARG A 88 3.28 6.74 19.44
N LEU A 89 4.16 6.50 18.48
CA LEU A 89 5.24 7.44 18.13
C LEU A 89 4.67 8.82 17.74
N LEU A 90 3.63 8.86 16.92
CA LEU A 90 2.99 10.11 16.52
C LEU A 90 2.33 10.83 17.70
N LYS A 91 1.71 10.10 18.64
CA LYS A 91 1.20 10.68 19.89
C LYS A 91 2.33 11.29 20.73
N ASP A 92 3.47 10.64 20.77
CA ASP A 92 4.67 11.07 21.52
C ASP A 92 5.51 12.11 20.75
N SER A 93 4.95 12.71 19.69
CA SER A 93 5.57 13.77 18.89
C SER A 93 6.81 13.41 18.08
N TYR A 94 7.02 12.12 17.83
CA TYR A 94 7.99 11.68 16.84
C TYR A 94 7.53 12.00 15.42
N ARG A 95 8.48 12.16 14.51
CA ARG A 95 8.26 12.08 13.07
C ARG A 95 8.34 10.62 12.65
N VAL A 96 7.43 10.19 11.78
CA VAL A 96 7.33 8.78 11.38
C VAL A 96 7.30 8.65 9.86
N THR A 97 8.18 7.80 9.31
CA THR A 97 8.03 7.29 7.95
C THR A 97 7.68 5.81 8.02
N ILE A 98 6.55 5.44 7.41
CA ILE A 98 6.12 4.05 7.26
C ILE A 98 6.58 3.54 5.90
N VAL A 99 7.27 2.39 5.90
CA VAL A 99 7.58 1.63 4.68
C VAL A 99 6.85 0.28 4.74
N ASP A 100 6.01 0.01 3.75
CA ASP A 100 5.24 -1.24 3.68
C ASP A 100 4.90 -1.59 2.22
N ASN A 101 4.98 -2.88 1.86
CA ASN A 101 4.55 -3.37 0.54
C ASN A 101 3.08 -3.78 0.51
N LEU A 102 2.36 -3.60 1.61
CA LEU A 102 0.95 -3.94 1.82
C LEU A 102 0.61 -5.42 1.60
N SER A 103 1.60 -6.32 1.50
CA SER A 103 1.36 -7.76 1.31
C SER A 103 0.49 -8.35 2.42
N ARG A 104 0.68 -7.88 3.66
CA ARG A 104 -0.14 -8.18 4.85
C ARG A 104 -0.60 -6.95 5.61
N GLY A 105 -0.05 -5.79 5.27
CA GLY A 105 -0.49 -4.51 5.81
C GLY A 105 -1.82 -4.06 5.21
N ASN A 106 -2.42 -3.04 5.80
CA ASN A 106 -3.67 -2.47 5.32
C ASN A 106 -3.55 -0.94 5.19
N VAL A 107 -3.79 -0.44 3.98
CA VAL A 107 -3.76 1.00 3.68
C VAL A 107 -4.73 1.81 4.54
N GLY A 108 -5.80 1.17 5.04
CA GLY A 108 -6.75 1.78 5.95
C GLY A 108 -6.12 2.24 7.27
N ALA A 109 -5.16 1.49 7.82
CA ALA A 109 -4.41 1.92 9.00
C ALA A 109 -3.62 3.20 8.72
N ILE A 110 -3.03 3.31 7.52
CA ILE A 110 -2.30 4.51 7.09
C ILE A 110 -3.23 5.71 6.98
N LYS A 111 -4.42 5.54 6.38
CA LYS A 111 -5.42 6.61 6.27
C LYS A 111 -5.87 7.10 7.65
N VAL A 112 -6.15 6.18 8.57
CA VAL A 112 -6.51 6.52 9.96
C VAL A 112 -5.40 7.36 10.61
N LEU A 113 -4.14 6.97 10.46
CA LEU A 113 -3.01 7.73 11.00
C LEU A 113 -2.87 9.12 10.35
N GLN A 114 -3.04 9.24 9.05
CA GLN A 114 -2.99 10.52 8.33
C GLN A 114 -4.15 11.45 8.73
N GLU A 115 -5.34 10.91 9.00
CA GLU A 115 -6.49 11.68 9.48
C GLU A 115 -6.29 12.18 10.92
N LEU A 116 -5.62 11.38 11.77
CA LEU A 116 -5.34 11.74 13.17
C LEU A 116 -4.18 12.74 13.29
N PHE A 117 -3.22 12.69 12.37
CA PHE A 117 -2.03 13.53 12.36
C PHE A 117 -1.86 14.20 10.98
N PRO A 118 -2.73 15.17 10.64
CA PRO A 118 -2.77 15.78 9.31
C PRO A 118 -1.63 16.75 9.05
N GLU A 119 -0.82 17.08 10.07
CA GLU A 119 0.24 18.08 9.94
C GLU A 119 1.35 17.58 8.99
N SER A 120 1.70 18.43 8.03
CA SER A 120 2.78 18.13 7.09
C SER A 120 4.09 17.89 7.84
N GLY A 121 4.85 16.89 7.39
CA GLY A 121 6.12 16.53 8.03
C GLY A 121 6.01 15.69 9.30
N ARG A 122 4.81 15.26 9.71
CA ARG A 122 4.64 14.31 10.84
C ARG A 122 4.69 12.86 10.40
N LEU A 123 3.94 12.53 9.34
CA LEU A 123 3.78 11.17 8.85
C LEU A 123 4.02 11.10 7.34
N GLN A 124 4.90 10.20 6.92
CA GLN A 124 5.09 9.83 5.51
C GLN A 124 4.79 8.34 5.34
N PHE A 125 4.16 7.98 4.21
CA PHE A 125 4.00 6.60 3.80
C PHE A 125 4.70 6.37 2.46
N ILE A 126 5.54 5.34 2.43
CA ILE A 126 6.26 4.89 1.24
C ILE A 126 5.86 3.43 0.96
N TYR A 127 5.24 3.22 -0.19
CA TYR A 127 4.97 1.88 -0.70
C TYR A 127 6.24 1.31 -1.33
N ALA A 128 6.86 0.32 -0.69
CA ALA A 128 8.06 -0.33 -1.19
C ALA A 128 8.24 -1.72 -0.58
N ASP A 129 8.89 -2.62 -1.33
CA ASP A 129 9.35 -3.91 -0.82
C ASP A 129 10.77 -3.77 -0.28
N LEU A 130 11.02 -4.31 0.91
CA LEU A 130 12.35 -4.34 1.50
C LEU A 130 13.31 -5.31 0.79
N GLY A 131 12.78 -6.20 -0.06
CA GLY A 131 13.58 -7.04 -0.93
C GLY A 131 14.21 -6.29 -2.12
N ASP A 132 13.74 -5.06 -2.43
CA ASP A 132 14.38 -4.20 -3.42
C ASP A 132 15.44 -3.33 -2.75
N ALA A 133 16.68 -3.82 -2.72
CA ALA A 133 17.82 -3.09 -2.14
C ALA A 133 18.02 -1.69 -2.73
N LYS A 134 17.71 -1.47 -4.03
CA LYS A 134 17.83 -0.15 -4.64
C LYS A 134 16.74 0.79 -4.11
N ALA A 135 15.52 0.30 -3.94
CA ALA A 135 14.44 1.08 -3.33
C ALA A 135 14.74 1.42 -1.87
N VAL A 136 15.18 0.45 -1.08
CA VAL A 136 15.57 0.67 0.32
C VAL A 136 16.68 1.72 0.40
N ASN A 137 17.74 1.58 -0.40
CA ASN A 137 18.82 2.57 -0.42
C ASN A 137 18.34 3.98 -0.78
N ARG A 138 17.42 4.11 -1.75
CA ARG A 138 16.81 5.42 -2.08
C ARG A 138 16.00 6.00 -0.93
N ILE A 139 15.26 5.16 -0.19
CA ILE A 139 14.47 5.59 0.97
C ILE A 139 15.40 6.19 2.03
N PHE A 140 16.50 5.51 2.37
CA PHE A 140 17.48 6.04 3.32
C PHE A 140 18.20 7.28 2.77
N ALA A 141 18.54 7.33 1.48
CA ALA A 141 19.20 8.50 0.89
C ALA A 141 18.32 9.76 0.88
N SER A 142 17.00 9.61 0.79
CA SER A 142 16.05 10.74 0.76
C SER A 142 15.47 11.14 2.12
N ASN A 143 15.85 10.44 3.20
CA ASN A 143 15.27 10.66 4.52
C ASN A 143 16.34 10.63 5.62
N ALA A 144 16.33 11.65 6.48
CA ALA A 144 17.20 11.75 7.64
C ALA A 144 16.59 11.00 8.83
N PHE A 145 16.82 9.68 8.90
CA PHE A 145 16.32 8.85 10.00
C PHE A 145 17.26 8.87 11.21
N ASP A 146 16.70 8.95 12.40
CA ASP A 146 17.43 8.80 13.67
C ASP A 146 17.36 7.36 14.22
N ALA A 147 16.34 6.60 13.80
CA ALA A 147 16.12 5.23 14.27
C ALA A 147 15.27 4.42 13.29
N VAL A 148 15.43 3.09 13.36
CA VAL A 148 14.58 2.13 12.66
C VAL A 148 13.85 1.25 13.69
N MET A 149 12.53 1.15 13.55
CA MET A 149 11.70 0.15 14.21
C MET A 149 11.23 -0.87 13.18
N HIS A 150 11.81 -2.07 13.22
CA HIS A 150 11.68 -3.04 12.14
C HIS A 150 10.63 -4.12 12.43
N PHE A 151 9.40 -3.91 11.95
CA PHE A 151 8.28 -4.87 12.06
C PHE A 151 7.98 -5.66 10.78
N ALA A 152 8.61 -5.33 9.65
CA ALA A 152 8.32 -5.94 8.36
C ALA A 152 8.78 -7.41 8.32
N ALA A 153 7.86 -8.32 8.64
CA ALA A 153 8.07 -9.76 8.59
C ALA A 153 6.75 -10.49 8.37
N VAL A 154 6.78 -11.55 7.57
CA VAL A 154 5.76 -12.60 7.59
C VAL A 154 5.82 -13.35 8.93
N ALA A 155 4.65 -13.69 9.50
CA ALA A 155 4.58 -14.12 10.90
C ALA A 155 3.71 -15.36 11.16
N TYR A 156 3.16 -16.00 10.14
CA TYR A 156 2.28 -17.16 10.30
C TYR A 156 3.10 -18.45 10.30
N VAL A 157 3.28 -19.05 11.49
CA VAL A 157 4.05 -20.29 11.66
C VAL A 157 3.58 -21.40 10.71
N GLY A 158 2.27 -21.53 10.50
CA GLY A 158 1.71 -22.53 9.58
C GLY A 158 2.13 -22.37 8.14
N GLU A 159 1.98 -21.15 7.62
CA GLU A 159 2.40 -20.81 6.26
C GLU A 159 3.91 -21.00 6.10
N SER A 160 4.70 -20.72 7.14
CA SER A 160 6.17 -20.87 7.08
C SER A 160 6.62 -22.29 6.81
N THR A 161 5.87 -23.30 7.27
CA THR A 161 6.17 -24.71 6.99
C THR A 161 5.82 -25.08 5.55
N LEU A 162 4.81 -24.41 4.96
CA LEU A 162 4.39 -24.64 3.58
C LEU A 162 5.29 -23.91 2.56
N ASP A 163 5.74 -22.70 2.89
CA ASP A 163 6.60 -21.87 2.04
C ASP A 163 7.80 -21.30 2.84
N PRO A 164 8.79 -22.14 3.17
CA PRO A 164 9.92 -21.73 4.00
C PRO A 164 10.84 -20.70 3.32
N LEU A 165 11.05 -20.80 2.00
CA LEU A 165 11.97 -19.91 1.27
C LEU A 165 11.50 -18.45 1.30
N ARG A 166 10.19 -18.23 1.16
CA ARG A 166 9.59 -16.90 1.32
C ARG A 166 9.83 -16.32 2.70
N TYR A 167 9.79 -17.13 3.75
CA TYR A 167 10.05 -16.68 5.12
C TYR A 167 11.50 -16.28 5.33
N TYR A 168 12.47 -17.07 4.84
CA TYR A 168 13.89 -16.69 4.90
C TYR A 168 14.19 -15.43 4.08
N HIS A 169 13.63 -15.31 2.88
CA HIS A 169 13.81 -14.10 2.06
C HIS A 169 13.21 -12.87 2.76
N ASN A 170 11.94 -12.95 3.19
CA ASN A 170 11.23 -11.81 3.74
C ASN A 170 11.72 -11.38 5.13
N ILE A 171 12.26 -12.31 5.93
CA ILE A 171 12.73 -12.00 7.28
C ILE A 171 14.25 -11.82 7.27
N THR A 172 15.01 -12.84 6.91
CA THR A 172 16.47 -12.84 7.02
C THR A 172 17.11 -11.93 5.97
N SER A 173 16.82 -12.15 4.68
CA SER A 173 17.43 -11.36 3.60
C SER A 173 17.00 -9.89 3.65
N ASN A 174 15.72 -9.60 3.87
CA ASN A 174 15.26 -8.21 3.97
C ASN A 174 15.82 -7.49 5.20
N THR A 175 16.04 -8.18 6.33
CA THR A 175 16.73 -7.58 7.50
C THR A 175 18.16 -7.18 7.12
N LEU A 176 18.88 -8.04 6.38
CA LEU A 176 20.21 -7.72 5.87
C LEU A 176 20.21 -6.45 4.99
N VAL A 177 19.27 -6.35 4.05
CA VAL A 177 19.13 -5.16 3.18
C VAL A 177 18.89 -3.88 4.00
N VAL A 178 18.06 -3.94 5.04
CA VAL A 178 17.82 -2.80 5.93
C VAL A 178 19.11 -2.44 6.69
N LEU A 179 19.83 -3.42 7.23
CA LEU A 179 21.10 -3.18 7.94
C LEU A 179 22.17 -2.57 7.03
N GLU A 180 22.29 -3.02 5.78
CA GLU A 180 23.21 -2.46 4.80
C GLU A 180 22.89 -0.99 4.52
N ALA A 181 21.60 -0.66 4.35
CA ALA A 181 21.17 0.73 4.15
C ALA A 181 21.39 1.58 5.41
N MET A 182 21.09 1.06 6.60
CA MET A 182 21.40 1.74 7.87
C MET A 182 22.89 2.07 7.98
N ALA A 183 23.76 1.11 7.65
CA ALA A 183 25.21 1.29 7.66
C ALA A 183 25.68 2.34 6.65
N ALA A 184 25.16 2.29 5.42
CA ALA A 184 25.54 3.20 4.35
C ALA A 184 25.14 4.66 4.61
N HIS A 185 24.06 4.88 5.38
CA HIS A 185 23.49 6.22 5.65
C HIS A 185 23.66 6.68 7.10
N GLY A 186 24.47 5.98 7.90
CA GLY A 186 24.82 6.39 9.26
C GLY A 186 23.68 6.30 10.28
N VAL A 187 22.64 5.49 10.02
CA VAL A 187 21.53 5.29 10.95
C VAL A 187 21.91 4.19 11.95
N ASN A 188 22.18 4.58 13.20
CA ASN A 188 22.82 3.70 14.18
C ASN A 188 21.91 3.25 15.33
N LYS A 189 20.59 3.27 15.17
CA LYS A 189 19.64 2.81 16.20
C LYS A 189 18.59 1.88 15.61
N LEU A 190 18.58 0.63 16.07
CA LEU A 190 17.67 -0.42 15.62
C LEU A 190 16.86 -0.97 16.79
N ILE A 191 15.54 -0.92 16.66
CA ILE A 191 14.61 -1.67 17.50
C ILE A 191 14.03 -2.80 16.63
N TYR A 192 14.47 -4.03 16.90
CA TYR A 192 14.13 -5.21 16.12
C TYR A 192 12.99 -5.99 16.75
N SER A 193 11.99 -6.28 15.93
CA SER A 193 10.79 -7.02 16.31
C SER A 193 11.04 -8.53 16.17
N SER A 194 11.44 -9.19 17.25
CA SER A 194 11.70 -10.63 17.29
C SER A 194 10.53 -11.43 17.89
N THR A 195 10.74 -12.67 18.30
CA THR A 195 9.67 -13.58 18.73
C THR A 195 10.14 -14.64 19.72
N CYS A 196 9.25 -15.06 20.62
CA CYS A 196 9.47 -16.22 21.46
C CYS A 196 9.64 -17.53 20.68
N ALA A 197 9.22 -17.60 19.40
CA ALA A 197 9.43 -18.78 18.56
C ALA A 197 10.92 -19.09 18.29
N THR A 198 11.82 -18.15 18.58
CA THR A 198 13.27 -18.39 18.53
C THR A 198 13.75 -19.37 19.61
N TYR A 199 13.00 -19.53 20.70
CA TYR A 199 13.35 -20.44 21.79
C TYR A 199 13.02 -21.91 21.49
N GLY A 200 12.08 -22.18 20.59
CA GLY A 200 11.62 -23.55 20.33
C GLY A 200 10.80 -24.11 21.48
N GLU A 201 11.17 -25.29 21.96
CA GLU A 201 10.54 -26.00 23.10
C GLU A 201 11.49 -25.99 24.31
N PRO A 202 11.43 -24.97 25.18
CA PRO A 202 12.31 -24.88 26.33
C PRO A 202 12.00 -25.94 27.38
N GLU A 203 13.05 -26.44 28.04
CA GLU A 203 12.93 -27.40 29.14
C GLU A 203 12.39 -26.78 30.44
N LYS A 204 12.54 -25.46 30.59
CA LYS A 204 12.19 -24.72 31.81
C LYS A 204 11.30 -23.53 31.49
N MET A 205 10.34 -23.30 32.38
CA MET A 205 9.43 -22.15 32.38
C MET A 205 9.53 -21.41 33.72
N PRO A 206 9.31 -20.09 33.76
CA PRO A 206 9.14 -19.18 32.62
C PRO A 206 10.42 -19.03 31.77
N ILE A 207 10.28 -18.57 30.53
CA ILE A 207 11.39 -18.34 29.59
C ILE A 207 12.12 -17.04 29.94
N THR A 208 13.43 -17.11 30.12
CA THR A 208 14.30 -15.94 30.30
C THR A 208 15.09 -15.63 29.03
N GLU A 209 15.79 -14.50 28.98
CA GLU A 209 16.65 -14.19 27.84
C GLU A 209 17.86 -15.11 27.70
N GLU A 210 18.25 -15.79 28.79
CA GLU A 210 19.33 -16.79 28.84
C GLU A 210 18.88 -18.19 28.38
N THR A 211 17.58 -18.40 28.17
CA THR A 211 17.07 -19.66 27.64
C THR A 211 17.67 -19.91 26.24
N PRO A 212 18.25 -21.09 25.96
CA PRO A 212 18.81 -21.39 24.64
C PRO A 212 17.78 -21.25 23.51
N GLN A 213 18.23 -20.71 22.38
CA GLN A 213 17.40 -20.57 21.18
C GLN A 213 17.49 -21.82 20.30
N ALA A 214 16.42 -22.63 20.27
CA ALA A 214 16.34 -23.86 19.46
C ALA A 214 15.07 -23.89 18.58
N PRO A 215 14.91 -22.99 17.60
CA PRO A 215 13.67 -22.87 16.83
C PRO A 215 13.38 -24.10 15.96
N ILE A 216 12.14 -24.59 16.00
CA ILE A 216 11.75 -25.83 15.30
C ILE A 216 11.02 -25.58 13.98
N ASN A 217 10.56 -24.36 13.71
CA ASN A 217 9.85 -23.99 12.48
C ASN A 217 10.61 -22.93 11.65
N PRO A 218 10.34 -22.82 10.33
CA PRO A 218 11.05 -21.87 9.45
C PRO A 218 10.91 -20.41 9.88
N TYR A 219 9.75 -19.99 10.39
CA TYR A 219 9.56 -18.62 10.91
C TYR A 219 10.52 -18.31 12.08
N GLY A 220 10.56 -19.19 13.09
CA GLY A 220 11.47 -19.04 14.25
C GLY A 220 12.94 -19.09 13.84
N LYS A 221 13.29 -19.96 12.88
CA LYS A 221 14.66 -20.07 12.33
C LYS A 221 15.07 -18.78 11.61
N ALA A 222 14.21 -18.24 10.75
CA ALA A 222 14.49 -17.01 10.01
C ALA A 222 14.64 -15.79 10.95
N LYS A 223 13.82 -15.71 12.00
CA LYS A 223 13.94 -14.68 13.06
C LYS A 223 15.23 -14.82 13.85
N LYS A 224 15.63 -16.04 14.22
CA LYS A 224 16.92 -16.28 14.89
C LYS A 224 18.10 -15.88 13.99
N MET A 225 18.09 -16.27 12.72
CA MET A 225 19.15 -15.87 11.77
C MET A 225 19.25 -14.35 11.62
N ALA A 226 18.11 -13.65 11.61
CA ALA A 226 18.10 -12.20 11.59
C ALA A 226 18.68 -11.59 12.89
N GLU A 227 18.39 -12.17 14.07
CA GLU A 227 19.07 -11.78 15.32
C GLU A 227 20.59 -11.99 15.22
N ASP A 228 21.04 -13.16 14.75
CA ASP A 228 22.45 -13.49 14.61
C ASP A 228 23.17 -12.46 13.71
N ILE A 229 22.59 -12.13 12.54
CA ILE A 229 23.14 -11.11 11.62
C ILE A 229 23.22 -9.73 12.30
N ILE A 230 22.18 -9.33 13.05
CA ILE A 230 22.16 -8.05 13.78
C ILE A 230 23.27 -8.02 14.82
N LEU A 231 23.44 -9.10 15.58
CA LEU A 231 24.46 -9.19 16.64
C LEU A 231 25.87 -9.14 16.05
N ASP A 232 26.13 -9.93 14.99
CA ASP A 232 27.42 -9.91 14.28
C ASP A 232 27.74 -8.52 13.73
N PHE A 233 26.75 -7.83 13.15
CA PHE A 233 26.93 -6.46 12.68
C PHE A 233 27.13 -5.46 13.84
N SER A 234 26.49 -5.68 14.99
CA SER A 234 26.67 -4.82 16.17
C SER A 234 28.08 -4.91 16.76
N HIS A 235 28.77 -6.05 16.65
CA HIS A 235 30.15 -6.20 17.15
C HIS A 235 31.18 -5.36 16.36
N ARG A 236 30.86 -5.00 15.12
CA ARG A 236 31.71 -4.19 14.22
C ARG A 236 31.23 -2.74 14.08
N SER A 237 30.20 -2.34 14.80
CA SER A 237 29.61 -1.00 14.70
C SER A 237 29.32 -0.42 16.08
N ASP A 238 28.98 0.86 16.13
CA ASP A 238 28.52 1.53 17.34
C ASP A 238 26.98 1.57 17.43
N MET A 239 26.31 0.68 16.70
CA MET A 239 24.84 0.63 16.62
C MET A 239 24.23 0.34 17.99
N ALA A 240 23.22 1.12 18.37
CA ALA A 240 22.34 0.84 19.49
C ALA A 240 21.28 -0.17 19.03
N VAL A 241 21.26 -1.35 19.67
CA VAL A 241 20.38 -2.45 19.26
C VAL A 241 19.45 -2.82 20.41
N MET A 242 18.16 -2.92 20.12
CA MET A 242 17.17 -3.47 21.04
C MET A 242 16.40 -4.59 20.34
N ILE A 243 16.55 -5.83 20.79
CA ILE A 243 15.84 -7.02 20.27
C ILE A 243 14.72 -7.36 21.25
N LEU A 244 13.48 -7.27 20.78
CA LEU A 244 12.29 -7.55 21.59
C LEU A 244 11.69 -8.89 21.16
N ARG A 245 11.86 -9.93 21.98
CA ARG A 245 11.29 -11.27 21.79
C ARG A 245 9.92 -11.33 22.45
N TYR A 246 8.89 -10.91 21.73
CA TYR A 246 7.53 -10.91 22.26
C TYR A 246 6.79 -12.22 22.01
N PHE A 247 5.76 -12.41 22.84
CA PHE A 247 4.91 -13.58 22.86
C PHE A 247 3.63 -13.33 22.03
N ASN A 248 2.47 -13.79 22.47
CA ASN A 248 1.27 -13.80 21.63
C ASN A 248 0.53 -12.47 21.76
N VAL A 249 0.53 -11.68 20.69
CA VAL A 249 -0.06 -10.34 20.71
C VAL A 249 -1.55 -10.40 20.43
N ILE A 250 -2.33 -9.72 21.25
CA ILE A 250 -3.79 -9.57 21.14
C ILE A 250 -4.20 -8.12 21.35
N GLY A 251 -5.50 -7.85 21.37
CA GLY A 251 -6.02 -6.52 21.66
C GLY A 251 -6.12 -5.64 20.42
N SER A 252 -6.34 -4.36 20.67
CA SER A 252 -6.60 -3.32 19.67
C SER A 252 -6.46 -1.98 20.38
N ASP A 253 -6.31 -0.90 19.62
CA ASP A 253 -6.34 0.45 20.17
C ASP A 253 -7.62 0.69 21.01
N PRO A 254 -7.49 1.10 22.29
CA PRO A 254 -8.64 1.32 23.17
C PRO A 254 -9.68 2.33 22.65
N GLU A 255 -9.24 3.28 21.81
CA GLU A 255 -10.12 4.26 21.16
C GLU A 255 -10.78 3.72 19.88
N GLY A 256 -10.50 2.47 19.50
CA GLY A 256 -11.12 1.78 18.37
C GLY A 256 -10.67 2.29 17.01
N ARG A 257 -9.50 2.92 16.90
CA ARG A 257 -8.96 3.46 15.63
C ARG A 257 -8.14 2.40 14.89
N LEU A 258 -7.31 1.65 15.63
CA LEU A 258 -6.42 0.61 15.12
C LEU A 258 -6.74 -0.79 15.71
N GLY A 259 -6.51 -1.87 14.96
CA GLY A 259 -6.79 -3.27 15.32
C GLY A 259 -6.18 -4.32 14.37
N GLU A 260 -6.56 -5.59 14.51
CA GLU A 260 -5.99 -6.67 13.70
C GLU A 260 -6.91 -7.03 12.52
N ALA A 261 -6.46 -6.78 11.29
CA ALA A 261 -7.28 -6.90 10.08
C ALA A 261 -6.65 -7.84 9.02
N PRO A 262 -6.47 -9.14 9.30
CA PRO A 262 -5.88 -10.05 8.32
C PRO A 262 -6.79 -10.17 7.10
N ARG A 263 -6.18 -10.25 5.91
CA ARG A 263 -6.90 -10.51 4.66
C ARG A 263 -7.63 -11.86 4.74
N PRO A 264 -8.81 -12.02 4.11
CA PRO A 264 -9.61 -13.24 4.20
C PRO A 264 -8.81 -14.53 3.92
N GLU A 265 -7.97 -14.52 2.88
CA GLU A 265 -7.14 -15.66 2.47
C GLU A 265 -6.05 -16.05 3.49
N LEU A 266 -5.74 -15.18 4.47
CA LEU A 266 -4.76 -15.44 5.52
C LEU A 266 -5.38 -15.83 6.86
N ARG A 267 -6.72 -15.77 6.98
CA ARG A 267 -7.42 -16.00 8.26
C ARG A 267 -7.27 -17.43 8.76
N GLU A 268 -7.18 -18.41 7.85
CA GLU A 268 -6.95 -19.81 8.21
C GLU A 268 -5.59 -20.08 8.88
N HIS A 269 -4.61 -19.21 8.66
CA HIS A 269 -3.29 -19.25 9.27
C HIS A 269 -3.14 -18.23 10.42
N GLY A 270 -4.21 -17.48 10.69
CA GLY A 270 -4.25 -16.37 11.63
C GLY A 270 -4.12 -16.78 13.10
N ARG A 271 -4.16 -15.76 13.94
CA ARG A 271 -4.10 -15.92 15.40
C ARG A 271 -5.42 -16.46 15.93
N ILE A 272 -5.38 -17.11 17.09
CA ILE A 272 -6.58 -17.65 17.76
C ILE A 272 -7.63 -16.58 18.05
N SER A 273 -7.22 -15.34 18.37
CA SER A 273 -8.11 -14.18 18.51
C SER A 273 -8.99 -13.97 17.28
N GLY A 274 -8.37 -13.92 16.09
CA GLY A 274 -9.05 -13.72 14.82
C GLY A 274 -10.05 -14.85 14.53
N ALA A 275 -9.62 -16.11 14.70
CA ALA A 275 -10.50 -17.26 14.50
C ALA A 275 -11.69 -17.27 15.47
N CYS A 276 -11.48 -16.90 16.74
CA CYS A 276 -12.57 -16.75 17.70
C CYS A 276 -13.57 -15.66 17.28
N PHE A 277 -13.08 -14.51 16.79
CA PHE A 277 -13.95 -13.44 16.34
C PHE A 277 -14.69 -13.78 15.04
N ASP A 278 -14.06 -14.49 14.11
CA ASP A 278 -14.72 -14.99 12.91
C ASP A 278 -15.83 -15.98 13.27
N ALA A 279 -15.60 -16.88 14.24
CA ALA A 279 -16.63 -17.77 14.73
C ALA A 279 -17.78 -17.01 15.43
N ALA A 280 -17.44 -16.02 16.28
CA ALA A 280 -18.44 -15.17 16.93
C ALA A 280 -19.25 -14.30 15.96
N LEU A 281 -18.68 -13.95 14.79
CA LEU A 281 -19.37 -13.24 13.71
C LEU A 281 -20.17 -14.15 12.78
N GLY A 282 -20.04 -15.47 12.93
CA GLY A 282 -20.63 -16.47 12.03
C GLY A 282 -19.94 -16.58 10.67
N VAL A 283 -18.70 -16.09 10.54
CA VAL A 283 -17.88 -16.21 9.31
C VAL A 283 -17.40 -17.66 9.14
N ILE A 284 -17.10 -18.33 10.25
CA ILE A 284 -16.82 -19.76 10.31
C ILE A 284 -17.79 -20.43 11.29
N THR A 285 -18.07 -21.72 11.09
CA THR A 285 -19.07 -22.48 11.87
C THR A 285 -18.67 -22.71 13.34
N GLY A 286 -17.37 -22.64 13.65
CA GLY A 286 -16.84 -22.84 14.99
C GLY A 286 -15.33 -22.68 15.03
N LEU A 287 -14.79 -22.63 16.25
CA LEU A 287 -13.35 -22.57 16.48
C LEU A 287 -12.77 -23.98 16.57
N LYS A 288 -11.69 -24.22 15.84
CA LYS A 288 -10.92 -25.48 15.88
C LYS A 288 -9.79 -25.36 16.90
N ILE A 289 -9.83 -26.15 17.98
CA ILE A 289 -8.76 -26.26 18.97
C ILE A 289 -7.95 -27.52 18.67
N LYS A 290 -6.64 -27.37 18.46
CA LYS A 290 -5.74 -28.47 18.09
C LYS A 290 -4.97 -28.96 19.31
N GLY A 291 -5.20 -30.21 19.70
CA GLY A 291 -4.56 -30.88 20.83
C GLY A 291 -5.25 -30.61 22.18
N THR A 292 -5.52 -31.69 22.91
CA THR A 292 -6.19 -31.67 24.24
C THR A 292 -5.53 -32.59 25.26
N ASP A 293 -4.34 -33.08 24.94
CA ASP A 293 -3.59 -34.11 25.65
C ASP A 293 -2.16 -33.65 25.99
N TYR A 294 -1.87 -32.35 25.88
CA TYR A 294 -0.59 -31.78 26.36
C TYR A 294 -0.46 -31.97 27.87
N LYS A 295 0.78 -31.97 28.37
CA LYS A 295 1.08 -32.07 29.81
C LYS A 295 0.84 -30.74 30.53
N THR A 296 -0.35 -30.17 30.35
CA THR A 296 -0.82 -28.91 30.96
C THR A 296 -2.07 -29.19 31.79
N PRO A 297 -2.47 -28.30 32.73
CA PRO A 297 -3.57 -28.58 33.65
C PRO A 297 -4.91 -28.93 33.00
N ASP A 298 -5.20 -28.42 31.79
CA ASP A 298 -6.44 -28.68 31.06
C ASP A 298 -6.24 -29.41 29.73
N GLY A 299 -5.00 -29.88 29.48
CA GLY A 299 -4.60 -30.59 28.28
C GLY A 299 -4.37 -29.72 27.04
N THR A 300 -4.64 -28.42 27.09
CA THR A 300 -4.43 -27.50 25.96
C THR A 300 -3.17 -26.64 26.12
N CYS A 301 -2.67 -26.11 25.00
CA CYS A 301 -1.47 -25.27 24.97
C CYS A 301 -1.58 -24.05 25.90
N ILE A 302 -0.51 -23.75 26.64
CA ILE A 302 -0.37 -22.52 27.44
C ILE A 302 0.47 -21.50 26.71
N ARG A 303 -0.01 -20.26 26.64
CA ARG A 303 0.61 -19.13 25.95
C ARG A 303 0.55 -17.87 26.81
N ASP A 304 1.57 -17.04 26.72
CA ASP A 304 1.54 -15.67 27.25
C ASP A 304 0.90 -14.74 26.21
N TYR A 305 -0.23 -14.12 26.57
CA TYR A 305 -0.98 -13.20 25.73
C TYR A 305 -0.77 -11.76 26.20
N ILE A 306 -0.16 -10.93 25.36
CA ILE A 306 0.14 -9.53 25.65
C ILE A 306 -0.71 -8.60 24.79
N ASP A 307 -1.24 -7.53 25.39
CA ASP A 307 -1.96 -6.49 24.65
C ASP A 307 -1.01 -5.71 23.73
N VAL A 308 -1.45 -5.43 22.51
CA VAL A 308 -0.68 -4.67 21.51
C VAL A 308 -0.27 -3.28 22.02
N THR A 309 -1.09 -2.66 22.88
CA THR A 309 -0.80 -1.35 23.49
C THR A 309 0.41 -1.43 24.42
N ASP A 310 0.45 -2.48 25.26
CA ASP A 310 1.58 -2.74 26.16
C ASP A 310 2.85 -3.07 25.38
N LEU A 311 2.72 -3.92 24.35
CA LEU A 311 3.83 -4.31 23.50
C LEU A 311 4.47 -3.10 22.82
N VAL A 312 3.66 -2.20 22.28
CA VAL A 312 4.15 -0.98 21.64
C VAL A 312 4.79 -0.04 22.65
N ASP A 313 4.24 0.07 23.87
CA ASP A 313 4.90 0.82 24.96
C ASP A 313 6.31 0.28 25.24
N ALA A 314 6.49 -1.05 25.22
CA ALA A 314 7.80 -1.67 25.40
C ALA A 314 8.80 -1.24 24.30
N HIS A 315 8.34 -1.18 23.04
CA HIS A 315 9.18 -0.76 21.92
C HIS A 315 9.61 0.71 22.05
N VAL A 316 8.70 1.60 22.46
CA VAL A 316 9.02 3.02 22.64
C VAL A 316 9.94 3.24 23.84
N LYS A 317 9.78 2.50 24.93
CA LYS A 317 10.74 2.52 26.04
C LYS A 317 12.10 1.97 25.65
N ALA A 318 12.15 0.91 24.84
CA ALA A 318 13.39 0.39 24.29
C ALA A 318 14.07 1.43 23.39
N LEU A 319 13.32 2.13 22.54
CA LEU A 319 13.81 3.24 21.72
C LEU A 319 14.43 4.36 22.58
N ALA A 320 13.75 4.77 23.64
CA ALA A 320 14.22 5.81 24.55
C ALA A 320 15.47 5.41 25.35
N LYS A 321 15.64 4.13 25.64
CA LYS A 321 16.79 3.58 26.39
C LYS A 321 17.92 3.06 25.50
N ALA A 322 17.74 3.08 24.17
CA ALA A 322 18.75 2.66 23.21
C ALA A 322 20.00 3.53 23.31
N ARG A 323 21.13 2.91 23.68
CA ARG A 323 22.42 3.57 23.83
C ARG A 323 23.40 3.05 22.79
N LYS A 324 24.16 3.98 22.23
CA LYS A 324 25.21 3.74 21.25
C LYS A 324 26.17 2.63 21.75
N GLY A 325 26.47 1.66 20.89
CA GLY A 325 27.35 0.51 21.19
C GLY A 325 26.82 -0.45 22.25
N LYS A 326 25.51 -0.44 22.52
CA LYS A 326 24.87 -1.37 23.47
C LYS A 326 23.77 -2.18 22.78
N VAL A 327 23.77 -3.46 23.11
CA VAL A 327 22.72 -4.42 22.74
C VAL A 327 21.87 -4.69 23.97
N GLY A 328 20.56 -4.51 23.85
CA GLY A 328 19.56 -4.98 24.81
C GLY A 328 18.70 -6.05 24.17
N ILE A 329 18.53 -7.19 24.85
CA ILE A 329 17.64 -8.27 24.43
C ILE A 329 16.63 -8.47 25.54
N PHE A 330 15.34 -8.45 25.19
CA PHE A 330 14.25 -8.48 26.16
C PHE A 330 13.12 -9.41 25.72
N ASN A 331 12.68 -10.27 26.63
CA ASN A 331 11.40 -10.93 26.54
C ASN A 331 10.30 -9.91 26.86
N VAL A 332 9.26 -9.90 26.03
CA VAL A 332 8.13 -8.98 26.21
C VAL A 332 6.84 -9.78 26.27
N GLY A 333 6.34 -9.94 27.49
CA GLY A 333 5.11 -10.65 27.81
C GLY A 333 4.59 -10.22 29.17
N THR A 334 3.52 -10.86 29.61
CA THR A 334 2.85 -10.55 30.88
C THR A 334 3.42 -11.34 32.05
N GLY A 335 4.16 -12.40 31.77
CA GLY A 335 4.60 -13.38 32.78
C GLY A 335 3.51 -14.36 33.21
N LYS A 336 2.33 -14.30 32.59
CA LYS A 336 1.17 -15.12 32.93
C LYS A 336 0.83 -16.03 31.74
N GLY A 337 1.09 -17.32 31.89
CA GLY A 337 0.60 -18.33 30.96
C GLY A 337 -0.91 -18.50 31.07
N ARG A 338 -1.61 -18.57 29.94
CA ARG A 338 -3.03 -18.92 29.83
C ARG A 338 -3.22 -20.06 28.83
N SER A 339 -4.05 -21.01 29.18
CA SER A 339 -4.40 -22.11 28.28
C SER A 339 -5.27 -21.64 27.12
N VAL A 340 -5.36 -22.45 26.07
CA VAL A 340 -6.29 -22.20 24.97
C VAL A 340 -7.74 -22.24 25.45
N LYS A 341 -8.11 -23.14 26.38
CA LYS A 341 -9.48 -23.15 26.95
C LYS A 341 -9.77 -21.87 27.74
N GLU A 342 -8.84 -21.41 28.60
CA GLU A 342 -8.99 -20.12 29.31
C GLU A 342 -9.17 -18.97 28.31
N PHE A 343 -8.43 -18.98 27.20
CA PHE A 343 -8.57 -18.00 26.14
C PHE A 343 -9.95 -18.02 25.48
N VAL A 344 -10.47 -19.21 25.15
CA VAL A 344 -11.80 -19.37 24.56
C VAL A 344 -12.88 -18.87 25.50
N GLU A 345 -12.82 -19.20 26.78
CA GLU A 345 -13.80 -18.73 27.76
C GLU A 345 -13.74 -17.21 27.94
N ALA A 346 -12.54 -16.62 27.99
CA ALA A 346 -12.38 -15.17 27.99
C ALA A 346 -12.96 -14.54 26.72
N CYS A 347 -12.81 -15.20 25.57
CA CYS A 347 -13.37 -14.74 24.30
C CYS A 347 -14.90 -14.81 24.29
N LYS A 348 -15.52 -15.92 24.73
CA LYS A 348 -16.98 -16.03 24.86
C LYS A 348 -17.53 -14.94 25.79
N ALA A 349 -16.85 -14.69 26.91
CA ALA A 349 -17.23 -13.63 27.84
C ALA A 349 -17.05 -12.22 27.27
N ALA A 350 -16.06 -12.00 26.40
CA ALA A 350 -15.81 -10.72 25.74
C ALA A 350 -16.80 -10.45 24.59
N THR A 351 -17.18 -11.48 23.84
CA THR A 351 -18.09 -11.36 22.69
C THR A 351 -19.56 -11.41 23.08
N GLY A 352 -19.89 -12.11 24.18
CA GLY A 352 -21.25 -12.45 24.56
C GLY A 352 -21.88 -13.53 23.66
N VAL A 353 -21.06 -14.23 22.88
CA VAL A 353 -21.50 -15.27 21.93
C VAL A 353 -21.01 -16.62 22.41
N ASP A 354 -21.88 -17.61 22.44
CA ASP A 354 -21.47 -18.99 22.68
C ASP A 354 -20.85 -19.58 21.40
N ILE A 355 -19.53 -19.63 21.37
CA ILE A 355 -18.75 -20.11 20.22
C ILE A 355 -18.71 -21.64 20.25
N HIS A 356 -19.14 -22.28 19.16
CA HIS A 356 -18.99 -23.72 18.96
C HIS A 356 -17.51 -24.11 18.84
N ILE A 357 -17.09 -25.17 19.53
CA ILE A 357 -15.71 -25.63 19.61
C ILE A 357 -15.59 -27.03 19.04
N GLU A 358 -14.68 -27.21 18.10
CA GLU A 358 -14.28 -28.51 17.55
C GLU A 358 -12.86 -28.84 18.03
N TYR A 359 -12.69 -29.98 18.70
CA TYR A 359 -11.39 -30.45 19.15
C TYR A 359 -10.77 -31.38 18.11
N LEU A 360 -9.54 -31.08 17.71
CA LEU A 360 -8.77 -31.80 16.72
C LEU A 360 -7.47 -32.34 17.32
N GLU A 361 -6.79 -33.22 16.57
CA GLU A 361 -5.44 -33.67 16.90
C GLU A 361 -4.44 -32.51 17.00
N ARG A 362 -3.32 -32.78 17.66
CA ARG A 362 -2.25 -31.80 17.82
C ARG A 362 -1.74 -31.33 16.47
N ARG A 363 -1.37 -30.05 16.42
CA ARG A 363 -0.60 -29.52 15.31
C ARG A 363 0.87 -29.92 15.49
N PRO A 364 1.53 -30.51 14.48
CA PRO A 364 2.97 -30.72 14.54
C PRO A 364 3.72 -29.40 14.77
N GLY A 365 4.59 -29.38 15.78
CA GLY A 365 5.40 -28.21 16.14
C GLY A 365 4.73 -27.18 17.06
N ASP A 366 3.56 -27.48 17.64
CA ASP A 366 3.01 -26.67 18.72
C ASP A 366 3.59 -27.08 20.08
N TYR A 367 4.03 -26.09 20.84
CA TYR A 367 4.62 -26.24 22.17
C TYR A 367 3.54 -26.45 23.24
N ALA A 368 3.79 -27.27 24.26
CA ALA A 368 2.86 -27.41 25.38
C ALA A 368 2.69 -26.08 26.14
N GLU A 369 3.80 -25.47 26.56
CA GLU A 369 3.80 -24.22 27.34
C GLU A 369 4.85 -23.26 26.79
N VAL A 370 4.50 -21.98 26.65
CA VAL A 370 5.43 -20.91 26.25
C VAL A 370 4.98 -19.60 26.90
N PHE A 371 5.65 -19.18 27.97
CA PHE A 371 5.40 -17.89 28.63
C PHE A 371 6.67 -17.22 29.16
N SER A 372 6.64 -15.90 29.27
CA SER A 372 7.82 -15.08 29.53
C SER A 372 8.15 -14.98 31.02
N ASP A 373 9.42 -14.74 31.34
CA ASP A 373 9.84 -14.01 32.55
C ASP A 373 10.11 -12.55 32.16
N PRO A 374 9.28 -11.58 32.58
CA PRO A 374 9.46 -10.18 32.23
C PRO A 374 10.42 -9.42 33.16
N SER A 375 11.13 -10.10 34.07
CA SER A 375 11.92 -9.44 35.12
C SER A 375 13.06 -8.58 34.55
N LYS A 376 13.69 -8.99 33.45
CA LYS A 376 14.80 -8.22 32.84
C LYS A 376 14.30 -6.89 32.26
N ILE A 377 13.22 -6.93 31.48
CA ILE A 377 12.64 -5.71 30.89
C ILE A 377 12.09 -4.76 31.97
N GLN A 378 11.57 -5.30 33.07
CA GLN A 378 11.18 -4.50 34.23
C GLN A 378 12.37 -3.77 34.84
N ARG A 379 13.47 -4.48 35.13
CA ARG A 379 14.66 -3.88 35.74
C ARG A 379 15.35 -2.85 34.85
N GLU A 380 15.49 -3.14 33.56
CA GLU A 380 16.32 -2.33 32.66
C GLU A 380 15.56 -1.21 31.94
N LEU A 381 14.30 -1.45 31.58
CA LEU A 381 13.47 -0.49 30.84
C LEU A 381 12.36 0.16 31.69
N ASN A 382 12.20 -0.24 32.95
CA ASN A 382 11.10 0.19 33.83
C ASN A 382 9.74 -0.01 33.13
N TRP A 383 9.55 -1.20 32.56
CA TRP A 383 8.37 -1.56 31.81
C TRP A 383 7.70 -2.80 32.41
N THR A 384 6.37 -2.77 32.48
CA THR A 384 5.54 -3.88 32.92
C THR A 384 4.21 -3.75 32.18
N ALA A 385 3.67 -4.87 31.70
CA ALA A 385 2.37 -4.90 31.03
C ALA A 385 1.27 -4.39 31.97
N GLN A 386 0.43 -3.46 31.50
CA GLN A 386 -0.67 -2.87 32.27
C GLN A 386 -2.00 -3.55 31.96
N HIS A 387 -2.19 -4.03 30.74
CA HIS A 387 -3.39 -4.69 30.24
C HIS A 387 -3.23 -6.22 30.34
N THR A 388 -3.18 -6.75 31.57
CA THR A 388 -3.00 -8.20 31.82
C THR A 388 -4.31 -9.00 31.96
N ASP A 389 -5.46 -8.32 31.90
CA ASP A 389 -6.77 -8.98 31.86
C ASP A 389 -7.12 -9.36 30.41
N LEU A 390 -7.04 -10.67 30.14
CA LEU A 390 -7.32 -11.25 28.83
C LEU A 390 -8.71 -10.88 28.30
N LYS A 391 -9.74 -10.86 29.15
CA LYS A 391 -11.11 -10.57 28.74
C LYS A 391 -11.25 -9.12 28.28
N GLU A 392 -10.65 -8.17 28.98
CA GLU A 392 -10.74 -6.74 28.63
C GLU A 392 -9.99 -6.41 27.34
N SER A 393 -8.80 -7.01 27.11
CA SER A 393 -8.09 -6.89 25.83
C SER A 393 -8.91 -7.48 24.67
N LEU A 394 -9.50 -8.67 24.86
CA LEU A 394 -10.36 -9.29 23.84
C LEU A 394 -11.63 -8.49 23.59
N LYS A 395 -12.23 -7.90 24.61
CA LYS A 395 -13.42 -7.03 24.49
C LYS A 395 -13.10 -5.77 23.69
N THR A 396 -11.92 -5.19 23.88
CA THR A 396 -11.45 -4.06 23.07
C THR A 396 -11.25 -4.44 21.62
N ALA A 397 -10.56 -5.55 21.35
CA ALA A 397 -10.43 -6.09 20.00
C ALA A 397 -11.78 -6.42 19.35
N TRP A 398 -12.72 -6.99 20.11
CA TRP A 398 -14.06 -7.30 19.64
C TRP A 398 -14.86 -6.06 19.25
N ARG A 399 -14.79 -4.99 20.06
CA ARG A 399 -15.41 -3.70 19.72
C ARG A 399 -14.89 -3.17 18.38
N TRP A 400 -13.58 -3.23 18.18
CA TRP A 400 -12.97 -2.83 16.92
C TRP A 400 -13.41 -3.72 15.75
N GLN A 401 -13.36 -5.04 15.91
CA GLN A 401 -13.74 -6.00 14.86
C GLN A 401 -15.21 -5.84 14.44
N ARG A 402 -16.13 -5.65 15.39
CA ARG A 402 -17.55 -5.41 15.09
C ARG A 402 -17.79 -4.11 14.34
N ALA A 403 -17.02 -3.07 14.64
CA ALA A 403 -17.11 -1.79 13.96
C ALA A 403 -16.56 -1.85 12.51
N HIS A 404 -15.70 -2.82 12.22
CA HIS A 404 -14.96 -2.95 10.95
C HIS A 404 -15.11 -4.36 10.34
N ARG A 405 -16.34 -4.88 10.22
CA ARG A 405 -16.65 -6.28 9.80
C ARG A 405 -15.91 -6.77 8.54
N ASN A 406 -15.57 -5.90 7.60
CA ASN A 406 -14.88 -6.27 6.36
C ASN A 406 -13.35 -6.04 6.42
N GLY A 407 -12.78 -5.81 7.61
CA GLY A 407 -11.39 -5.34 7.74
C GLY A 407 -11.17 -3.95 7.12
N CYS A 408 -12.27 -3.25 6.78
CA CYS A 408 -12.23 -1.92 6.22
C CYS A 408 -12.16 -0.93 7.38
N TRP A 409 -10.98 -0.36 7.59
CA TRP A 409 -10.68 0.70 8.55
C TRP A 409 -11.47 1.99 8.34
N TRP A 410 -12.27 2.06 7.28
CA TRP A 410 -13.03 3.23 6.90
C TRP A 410 -14.47 3.13 7.42
N ARG A 411 -14.78 3.91 8.46
CA ARG A 411 -16.15 4.18 8.88
C ARG A 411 -16.71 5.34 8.04
N ARG A 412 -17.83 5.12 7.34
CA ARG A 412 -18.65 6.23 6.85
C ARG A 412 -19.15 7.00 8.08
N ARG A 413 -18.66 8.23 8.32
CA ARG A 413 -19.24 9.11 9.35
C ARG A 413 -20.72 9.27 9.02
N ARG A 414 -21.61 8.68 9.83
CA ARG A 414 -23.03 9.03 9.79
C ARG A 414 -23.12 10.45 10.32
N GLY A 415 -23.34 11.41 9.41
CA GLY A 415 -23.83 12.73 9.79
C GLY A 415 -25.14 12.56 10.58
N ARG A 416 -25.31 13.35 11.64
CA ARG A 416 -26.60 13.47 12.31
C ARG A 416 -27.59 14.05 11.32
N GLU A 417 -28.44 13.21 10.75
CA GLU A 417 -29.68 13.65 10.15
C GLU A 417 -30.84 13.13 11.01
N GLN A 418 -31.68 14.06 11.43
CA GLN A 418 -32.81 13.84 12.30
C GLN A 418 -33.86 12.93 11.64
N SER A 419 -34.64 12.29 12.51
CA SER A 419 -35.71 11.33 12.25
C SER A 419 -36.56 11.59 11.01
N GLY A 420 -36.74 10.53 10.22
CA GLY A 420 -37.82 10.40 9.23
C GLY A 420 -38.02 8.92 8.89
N SER A 421 -39.14 8.36 9.36
CA SER A 421 -39.58 6.98 9.11
C SER A 421 -39.76 6.71 7.61
N ILE A 422 -39.03 5.74 7.05
CA ILE A 422 -39.39 5.08 5.78
C ILE A 422 -39.13 3.57 5.93
N ARG A 423 -40.21 2.82 5.66
CA ARG A 423 -40.36 1.36 5.76
C ARG A 423 -39.47 0.59 4.79
N ASP A 424 -39.28 -0.66 5.15
CA ASP A 424 -38.61 -1.75 4.43
C ASP A 424 -38.63 -1.62 2.90
N LYS A 425 -37.43 -1.57 2.33
CA LYS A 425 -37.16 -2.04 0.98
C LYS A 425 -35.97 -2.97 1.06
N GLU A 426 -36.22 -4.24 0.70
CA GLU A 426 -35.17 -5.20 0.38
C GLU A 426 -34.25 -4.59 -0.68
N TRP A 427 -32.95 -4.55 -0.39
CA TRP A 427 -31.94 -4.21 -1.36
C TRP A 427 -31.18 -5.47 -1.71
N ILE A 428 -31.36 -5.93 -2.95
CA ILE A 428 -30.50 -6.89 -3.62
C ILE A 428 -29.10 -6.28 -3.64
N VAL A 429 -28.16 -6.92 -2.94
CA VAL A 429 -26.73 -6.61 -3.03
C VAL A 429 -26.26 -7.10 -4.39
N VAL A 430 -26.12 -6.19 -5.35
CA VAL A 430 -25.29 -6.45 -6.52
C VAL A 430 -23.84 -6.25 -6.06
N GLU A 431 -23.15 -7.35 -5.81
CA GLU A 431 -21.69 -7.37 -5.72
C GLU A 431 -21.12 -6.84 -7.04
N VAL A 432 -20.64 -5.60 -7.03
CA VAL A 432 -19.62 -5.20 -8.00
C VAL A 432 -18.33 -5.85 -7.51
N GLY A 433 -18.12 -7.08 -7.97
CA GLY A 433 -16.86 -7.78 -7.78
C GLY A 433 -15.72 -6.87 -8.19
N ALA A 434 -14.74 -6.73 -7.30
CA ALA A 434 -13.44 -6.20 -7.67
C ALA A 434 -12.84 -7.15 -8.71
N ALA A 435 -13.07 -6.84 -9.99
CA ALA A 435 -12.27 -7.42 -11.05
C ALA A 435 -10.81 -7.02 -10.76
N PRO A 436 -9.87 -7.98 -10.78
CA PRO A 436 -8.49 -7.71 -10.45
C PRO A 436 -7.93 -6.71 -11.47
N PHE A 437 -7.07 -5.80 -11.00
CA PHE A 437 -6.18 -5.01 -11.85
C PHE A 437 -5.19 -5.98 -12.52
N VAL A 438 -5.67 -6.70 -13.52
CA VAL A 438 -4.88 -7.48 -14.46
C VAL A 438 -5.10 -6.82 -15.82
N ASP A 439 -3.99 -6.23 -16.27
CA ASP A 439 -3.67 -5.88 -17.65
C ASP A 439 -4.46 -4.79 -18.38
N TYR A 440 -4.29 -3.55 -17.89
CA TYR A 440 -4.27 -2.38 -18.78
C TYR A 440 -3.19 -2.51 -19.88
N HIS A 441 -2.17 -3.35 -19.69
CA HIS A 441 -1.15 -3.63 -20.70
C HIS A 441 -1.69 -4.47 -21.88
N ILE A 442 -2.54 -5.47 -21.65
CA ILE A 442 -3.08 -6.34 -22.71
C ILE A 442 -4.11 -5.57 -23.55
N LEU A 443 -5.00 -4.80 -22.92
CA LEU A 443 -5.96 -3.94 -23.65
C LEU A 443 -5.26 -2.86 -24.49
N LEU A 444 -4.16 -2.31 -24.00
CA LEU A 444 -3.36 -1.33 -24.73
C LEU A 444 -2.58 -1.99 -25.88
N GLU A 445 -2.04 -3.19 -25.68
CA GLU A 445 -1.39 -3.96 -26.74
C GLU A 445 -2.36 -4.39 -27.85
N GLU A 446 -3.57 -4.84 -27.51
CA GLU A 446 -4.58 -5.20 -28.50
C GLU A 446 -5.10 -3.97 -29.27
N MET A 447 -5.30 -2.83 -28.61
CA MET A 447 -5.62 -1.57 -29.29
C MET A 447 -4.50 -1.10 -30.22
N ILE A 448 -3.24 -1.19 -29.78
CA ILE A 448 -2.08 -0.82 -30.60
C ILE A 448 -1.96 -1.78 -31.79
N ASN A 449 -2.16 -3.08 -31.60
CA ASN A 449 -2.12 -4.08 -32.66
C ASN A 449 -3.24 -3.87 -33.69
N LEU A 450 -4.46 -3.52 -33.25
CA LEU A 450 -5.59 -3.20 -34.12
C LEU A 450 -5.32 -1.94 -34.96
N ILE A 451 -4.78 -0.88 -34.34
CA ILE A 451 -4.40 0.37 -35.04
C ILE A 451 -3.26 0.11 -36.03
N MET A 452 -2.28 -0.73 -35.67
CA MET A 452 -1.14 -1.07 -36.55
C MET A 452 -1.57 -1.94 -37.73
N HIS A 453 -2.54 -2.84 -37.53
CA HIS A 453 -3.09 -3.70 -38.59
C HIS A 453 -3.95 -2.91 -39.58
N LEU A 454 -4.77 -1.98 -39.09
CA LEU A 454 -5.60 -1.09 -39.93
C LEU A 454 -4.78 -0.07 -40.73
N HIS A 455 -3.52 0.19 -40.34
CA HIS A 455 -2.65 1.20 -40.98
C HIS A 455 -1.32 0.65 -41.55
N GLY A 456 -1.14 -0.68 -41.60
CA GLY A 456 -0.04 -1.34 -42.32
C GLY A 456 1.38 -1.01 -41.83
N ILE A 457 1.61 -0.87 -40.53
CA ILE A 457 2.90 -0.45 -39.95
C ILE A 457 3.85 -1.65 -39.75
N ARG A 458 5.10 -1.58 -40.25
CA ARG A 458 6.10 -2.67 -40.13
C ARG A 458 6.92 -2.60 -38.82
N ARG A 459 7.40 -3.78 -38.39
CA ARG A 459 8.02 -4.13 -37.08
C ARG A 459 9.17 -3.25 -36.52
N PRO A 460 9.98 -2.47 -37.26
CA PRO A 460 11.09 -1.72 -36.63
C PRO A 460 10.65 -0.60 -35.67
N TRP A 461 9.42 -0.10 -35.80
CA TRP A 461 8.86 0.97 -34.95
C TRP A 461 8.33 0.49 -33.59
N TYR A 462 8.19 -0.83 -33.42
CA TYR A 462 7.66 -1.48 -32.21
C TYR A 462 8.47 -1.15 -30.94
N LEU A 463 9.81 -1.12 -31.05
CA LEU A 463 10.71 -0.90 -29.92
C LEU A 463 10.80 0.57 -29.47
N TYR A 464 10.48 1.52 -30.35
CA TYR A 464 10.60 2.96 -30.04
C TYR A 464 9.36 3.47 -29.28
N VAL A 465 8.17 2.98 -29.64
CA VAL A 465 6.90 3.37 -28.98
C VAL A 465 6.78 2.76 -27.58
N GLN A 466 7.23 1.52 -27.37
CA GLN A 466 7.25 0.89 -26.04
C GLN A 466 8.15 1.66 -25.05
N ARG A 467 9.32 2.13 -25.48
CA ARG A 467 10.24 2.89 -24.60
C ARG A 467 9.72 4.27 -24.23
N LEU A 468 8.99 4.94 -25.12
CA LEU A 468 8.42 6.25 -24.84
C LEU A 468 7.25 6.17 -23.84
N PHE A 469 6.44 5.11 -23.91
CA PHE A 469 5.25 4.95 -23.05
C PHE A 469 5.59 4.51 -21.62
N VAL A 470 6.62 3.68 -21.43
CA VAL A 470 7.08 3.27 -20.09
C VAL A 470 7.65 4.44 -19.28
N CYS A 471 8.16 5.48 -19.94
CA CYS A 471 8.64 6.69 -19.26
C CYS A 471 7.51 7.62 -18.78
N ILE A 472 6.31 7.56 -19.37
CA ILE A 472 5.22 8.52 -19.09
C ILE A 472 4.29 8.01 -17.98
N SER A 473 4.19 6.69 -17.76
CA SER A 473 3.38 6.07 -16.70
C SER A 473 3.96 6.20 -15.28
N GLY A 474 5.11 6.85 -15.11
CA GLY A 474 5.76 7.08 -13.81
C GLY A 474 5.32 8.35 -13.04
N PHE A 475 4.39 9.16 -13.57
CA PHE A 475 3.99 10.41 -12.93
C PHE A 475 2.82 10.27 -11.94
N ARG A 476 3.13 10.46 -10.66
CA ARG A 476 2.19 10.50 -9.53
C ARG A 476 1.49 11.86 -9.47
N ALA A 477 0.15 11.88 -9.45
CA ALA A 477 -0.65 13.09 -9.22
C ALA A 477 -1.01 13.19 -7.72
N GLU A 478 -0.49 14.21 -7.04
CA GLU A 478 -0.91 14.61 -5.70
C GLU A 478 -2.19 15.46 -5.74
N GLY A 479 -3.01 15.32 -4.71
CA GLY A 479 -4.42 15.68 -4.73
C GLY A 479 -4.77 17.17 -4.55
N ARG A 480 -5.92 17.53 -5.13
CA ARG A 480 -6.95 18.40 -4.56
C ARG A 480 -8.30 17.93 -5.10
N GLU A 481 -9.23 17.62 -4.19
CA GLU A 481 -10.58 17.18 -4.53
C GLU A 481 -11.32 18.24 -5.36
N GLY A 482 -11.89 17.83 -6.50
CA GLY A 482 -12.86 18.63 -7.27
C GLY A 482 -12.72 18.62 -8.79
N SER A 483 -11.63 18.11 -9.39
CA SER A 483 -11.39 18.22 -10.85
C SER A 483 -11.20 16.89 -11.60
N HIS A 484 -11.37 15.74 -10.94
CA HIS A 484 -10.94 14.43 -11.42
C HIS A 484 -11.58 13.89 -12.71
N TYR A 485 -12.70 14.44 -13.18
CA TYR A 485 -13.29 14.03 -14.47
C TYR A 485 -12.72 14.79 -15.69
N LYS A 486 -12.07 15.94 -15.49
CA LYS A 486 -11.54 16.74 -16.60
C LYS A 486 -10.13 16.33 -17.01
N SER A 487 -9.31 15.82 -16.10
CA SER A 487 -7.90 15.46 -16.37
C SER A 487 -7.72 14.13 -17.09
N ALA A 488 -8.52 13.10 -16.79
CA ALA A 488 -8.52 11.84 -17.55
C ALA A 488 -9.07 12.04 -18.97
N SER A 489 -10.12 12.87 -19.12
CA SER A 489 -10.63 13.31 -20.41
C SER A 489 -9.58 14.12 -21.18
N ALA A 490 -8.86 15.03 -20.52
CA ALA A 490 -7.78 15.79 -21.15
C ALA A 490 -6.60 14.91 -21.59
N PHE A 491 -6.25 13.87 -20.83
CA PHE A 491 -5.19 12.92 -21.19
C PHE A 491 -5.56 12.05 -22.39
N CYS A 492 -6.78 11.51 -22.44
CA CYS A 492 -7.29 10.79 -23.61
C CYS A 492 -7.48 11.70 -24.84
N THR A 493 -7.84 12.96 -24.63
CA THR A 493 -7.94 13.95 -25.71
C THR A 493 -6.54 14.32 -26.22
N TRP A 494 -5.54 14.41 -25.33
CA TRP A 494 -4.15 14.69 -25.68
C TRP A 494 -3.50 13.55 -26.47
N THR A 495 -3.71 12.29 -26.08
CA THR A 495 -3.22 11.11 -26.82
C THR A 495 -3.90 10.97 -28.18
N ALA A 496 -5.22 11.19 -28.26
CA ALA A 496 -5.96 11.19 -29.53
C ALA A 496 -5.54 12.35 -30.46
N THR A 497 -5.21 13.51 -29.90
CA THR A 497 -4.75 14.68 -30.67
C THR A 497 -3.32 14.46 -31.19
N MET A 498 -2.42 13.90 -30.38
CA MET A 498 -1.06 13.55 -30.81
C MET A 498 -1.04 12.47 -31.89
N ALA A 499 -1.88 11.43 -31.76
CA ALA A 499 -2.05 10.41 -32.78
C ALA A 499 -2.58 11.01 -34.10
N SER A 500 -3.52 11.95 -34.01
CA SER A 500 -4.09 12.65 -35.18
C SER A 500 -3.10 13.60 -35.86
N VAL A 501 -2.24 14.28 -35.08
CA VAL A 501 -1.17 15.16 -35.60
C VAL A 501 -0.08 14.34 -36.30
N LEU A 502 0.29 13.18 -35.76
CA LEU A 502 1.24 12.25 -36.38
C LEU A 502 0.68 11.62 -37.67
N ALA A 503 -0.63 11.33 -37.70
CA ALA A 503 -1.32 10.84 -38.89
C ALA A 503 -1.38 11.90 -40.01
N LEU A 504 -1.66 13.17 -39.67
CA LEU A 504 -1.63 14.29 -40.62
C LEU A 504 -0.21 14.56 -41.16
N GLN A 505 0.82 14.43 -40.33
CA GLN A 505 2.22 14.57 -40.77
C GLN A 505 2.58 13.52 -41.83
N ARG A 506 2.06 12.29 -41.70
CA ARG A 506 2.28 11.19 -42.66
C ARG A 506 1.49 11.37 -43.95
N SER A 507 0.27 11.91 -43.91
CA SER A 507 -0.52 12.22 -45.12
C SER A 507 0.03 13.41 -45.91
N THR A 508 0.86 14.27 -45.29
CA THR A 508 1.51 15.40 -45.97
C THR A 508 2.87 15.01 -46.57
N LEU A 509 3.50 13.94 -46.05
CA LEU A 509 4.76 13.37 -46.57
C LEU A 509 4.54 12.38 -47.71
N MET A 510 3.37 11.77 -47.79
CA MET A 510 2.96 10.89 -48.90
C MET A 510 2.05 11.72 -49.80
N GLY A 511 2.58 12.24 -50.90
CA GLY A 511 1.84 13.05 -51.87
C GLY A 511 0.50 12.41 -52.25
N HIS A 512 -0.50 13.28 -52.44
CA HIS A 512 -1.87 12.98 -52.85
C HIS A 512 -2.05 11.68 -53.66
N GLU A 513 -2.91 10.79 -53.19
CA GLU A 513 -3.93 10.16 -54.03
C GLU A 513 -5.11 9.62 -53.19
N GLY A 514 -6.30 10.10 -53.56
CA GLY A 514 -7.66 9.57 -53.27
C GLY A 514 -7.98 8.96 -51.92
N LEU A 515 -8.74 9.68 -51.08
CA LEU A 515 -9.81 9.12 -50.25
C LEU A 515 -10.77 10.24 -49.83
N THR A 516 -11.74 10.50 -50.71
CA THR A 516 -12.98 11.20 -50.39
C THR A 516 -13.87 10.28 -49.56
N GLN A 517 -14.05 10.57 -48.28
CA GLN A 517 -15.32 10.45 -47.57
C GLN A 517 -15.20 11.09 -46.19
N ALA A 518 -15.84 12.25 -46.03
CA ALA A 518 -16.00 12.90 -44.73
C ALA A 518 -17.09 12.15 -43.94
N GLY A 519 -16.69 11.32 -42.98
CA GLY A 519 -17.58 10.81 -41.94
C GLY A 519 -17.67 11.83 -40.80
N VAL A 520 -18.84 12.49 -40.66
CA VAL A 520 -19.14 13.34 -39.50
C VAL A 520 -19.45 12.43 -38.31
N PHE A 521 -18.58 12.38 -37.31
CA PHE A 521 -18.87 11.70 -36.04
C PHE A 521 -19.74 12.60 -35.14
N ARG A 522 -20.96 12.17 -34.85
CA ARG A 522 -21.87 12.81 -33.90
C ARG A 522 -21.96 11.92 -32.65
N ILE A 523 -21.49 12.42 -31.50
CA ILE A 523 -21.63 11.73 -30.21
C ILE A 523 -23.01 12.11 -29.64
N ILE A 524 -23.91 11.14 -29.50
CA ILE A 524 -25.19 11.29 -28.79
C ILE A 524 -25.07 10.52 -27.46
N PRO A 525 -25.35 11.13 -26.31
CA PRO A 525 -25.35 10.42 -25.03
C PRO A 525 -26.70 9.71 -24.84
N VAL A 526 -26.69 8.40 -24.64
CA VAL A 526 -27.85 7.66 -24.13
C VAL A 526 -27.45 7.02 -22.81
N GLY A 527 -28.18 7.35 -21.75
CA GLY A 527 -27.98 6.80 -20.41
C GLY A 527 -28.66 5.44 -20.23
N GLY A 528 -28.11 4.63 -19.32
CA GLY A 528 -28.78 3.49 -18.70
C GLY A 528 -28.50 2.11 -19.29
N CYS A 529 -27.83 1.27 -18.49
CA CYS A 529 -27.80 -0.21 -18.46
C CYS A 529 -27.61 -1.06 -19.73
N PHE A 530 -26.41 -1.69 -19.77
CA PHE A 530 -26.01 -3.03 -20.20
C PHE A 530 -26.25 -3.61 -21.62
N SER A 531 -25.14 -4.16 -22.11
CA SER A 531 -24.89 -5.08 -23.24
C SER A 531 -24.81 -4.43 -24.63
N SER A 532 -23.60 -4.49 -25.21
CA SER A 532 -23.43 -4.46 -26.66
C SER A 532 -22.78 -5.77 -27.07
N LEU A 533 -23.61 -6.70 -27.55
CA LEU A 533 -23.20 -7.69 -28.54
C LEU A 533 -22.68 -6.93 -29.78
N LEU A 534 -21.51 -7.31 -30.29
CA LEU A 534 -21.13 -6.95 -31.66
C LEU A 534 -21.69 -8.01 -32.60
N GLN A 535 -22.83 -7.72 -33.23
CA GLN A 535 -23.42 -8.56 -34.27
C GLN A 535 -22.83 -8.14 -35.62
N ILE A 536 -21.91 -8.94 -36.15
CA ILE A 536 -21.42 -8.79 -37.53
C ILE A 536 -22.32 -9.68 -38.40
N THR A 537 -23.26 -9.08 -39.12
CA THR A 537 -23.94 -9.77 -40.24
C THR A 537 -23.00 -9.75 -41.43
N ASN A 538 -22.43 -10.90 -41.77
CA ASN A 538 -21.78 -11.10 -43.06
C ASN A 538 -22.51 -12.24 -43.78
N THR A 539 -23.28 -11.90 -44.80
CA THR A 539 -23.90 -12.83 -45.74
C THR A 539 -22.83 -13.41 -46.66
N ALA A 540 -22.37 -14.63 -46.40
CA ALA A 540 -21.78 -15.51 -47.42
C ALA A 540 -21.76 -16.96 -46.92
N ASN A 541 -22.47 -17.82 -47.64
CA ASN A 541 -22.47 -19.28 -47.54
C ASN A 541 -21.05 -19.85 -47.64
N HIS A 542 -20.69 -20.82 -46.79
CA HIS A 542 -20.18 -22.12 -47.22
C HIS A 542 -20.09 -23.09 -46.03
N HIS A 543 -20.60 -24.31 -46.26
CA HIS A 543 -20.54 -25.49 -45.40
C HIS A 543 -19.11 -25.90 -45.03
N TRP A 544 -18.90 -26.46 -43.83
CA TRP A 544 -18.67 -27.91 -43.57
C TRP A 544 -18.41 -28.16 -42.07
N THR A 545 -18.89 -29.31 -41.61
CA THR A 545 -18.97 -29.83 -40.22
C THR A 545 -17.66 -30.45 -39.69
N PRO A 546 -17.56 -30.73 -38.37
CA PRO A 546 -16.30 -30.95 -37.66
C PRO A 546 -15.89 -32.43 -37.51
N SER A 547 -14.58 -32.65 -37.36
CA SER A 547 -13.95 -33.75 -36.61
C SER A 547 -12.56 -33.31 -36.17
#